data_AF-A0A383B925-F1
#
_entry.id   AF-A0A383B925-F1
#
_cell.length_a   1.000
_cell.length_b   1.000
_cell.length_c   1.000
_cell.angle_alpha   90.00
_cell.angle_beta   90.00
_cell.angle_gamma   90.00
#
_symmetry.space_group_name_H-M   'P 1'
#
loop_
_entity.id
_entity.type
_entity.pdbx_description
1 polymer ?
#
loop_
_entity_poly.entity_id
_entity_poly.type
_entity_poly.pdbx_seq_one_letter_code
_entity_poly.pdbx_strand_id
1 'polypeptide(L)'
;MRYFQLPLIVNNINKSFLINLVAFLSTIPYVAPIPISTDIQYPIFIVCLIILLIDILTKRFVLSKLEVYFFFLACISFIYLNPFSDFEYRLTKSVGLLFSFFLFYVFRRYWHVMSPKYFIAGIYLNVFVVLLQLINVDLYSKLISPIVRTIKLDLGEGARGLQGLMAEPSFLGGMGAFFLLLSYALYKEQRILKRTFIILVVISIATIFASNSITAMMFLLPIITLP
;
A
#
# COMPACT_ATOMS: atom_id res chain seq x y z
N MET A 1 39.35 17.60 -0.40
CA MET A 1 37.87 17.50 -0.47
C MET A 1 37.32 17.66 0.95
N ARG A 2 36.60 18.74 1.25
CA ARG A 2 35.96 18.92 2.57
C ARG A 2 34.91 17.83 2.74
N TYR A 3 35.01 17.03 3.80
CA TYR A 3 33.94 16.14 4.23
C TYR A 3 32.69 16.99 4.43
N PHE A 4 31.71 16.84 3.55
CA PHE A 4 30.37 17.35 3.78
C PHE A 4 29.90 16.66 5.07
N GLN A 5 29.95 17.38 6.19
CA GLN A 5 29.36 16.89 7.42
C GLN A 5 27.88 16.67 7.10
N LEU A 6 27.47 15.40 7.13
CA LEU A 6 26.06 15.04 7.06
C LEU A 6 25.32 15.92 8.09
N PRO A 7 24.18 16.52 7.72
CA PRO A 7 23.43 17.34 8.67
C PRO A 7 23.20 16.51 9.93
N LEU A 8 23.55 17.04 11.12
CA LEU A 8 23.35 16.37 12.42
C LEU A 8 21.93 15.78 12.55
N ILE A 9 20.96 16.43 11.90
CA ILE A 9 19.57 16.01 11.77
C ILE A 9 19.44 14.57 11.24
N VAL A 10 20.19 14.17 10.21
CA VAL A 10 20.06 12.82 9.59
C VAL A 10 20.48 11.72 10.55
N ASN A 11 21.47 11.97 11.42
CA ASN A 11 21.96 10.99 12.38
C ASN A 11 20.96 10.71 13.51
N ASN A 12 20.05 11.65 13.79
CA ASN A 12 19.05 11.52 14.84
C ASN A 12 17.73 10.90 14.36
N ILE A 13 17.56 10.68 13.05
CA ILE A 13 16.33 10.09 12.52
C ILE A 13 16.30 8.60 12.80
N ASN A 14 15.25 8.15 13.50
CA ASN A 14 15.00 6.72 13.69
C ASN A 14 14.47 6.08 12.39
N LYS A 15 15.39 5.72 11.50
CA LYS A 15 15.08 5.12 10.20
C LYS A 15 14.33 3.79 10.32
N SER A 16 14.59 3.01 11.37
CA SER A 16 13.87 1.75 11.63
C SER A 16 12.38 2.00 11.85
N PHE A 17 12.03 3.04 12.60
CA PHE A 17 10.64 3.45 12.78
C PHE A 17 10.00 3.82 11.44
N LEU A 18 10.66 4.62 10.59
CA LEU A 18 10.13 5.00 9.28
C LEU A 18 9.90 3.79 8.36
N ILE A 19 10.84 2.85 8.30
CA ILE A 19 10.71 1.62 7.50
C ILE A 19 9.50 0.80 7.95
N ASN A 20 9.31 0.66 9.25
CA ASN A 20 8.17 -0.05 9.83
C ASN A 20 6.84 0.70 9.65
N LEU A 21 6.89 2.03 9.65
CA LEU A 21 5.74 2.86 9.32
C LEU A 21 5.32 2.66 7.84
N VAL A 22 6.27 2.52 6.91
CA VAL A 22 5.95 2.14 5.51
C VAL A 22 5.26 0.77 5.46
N ALA A 23 5.76 -0.22 6.21
CA ALA A 23 5.14 -1.53 6.28
C ALA A 23 3.66 -1.44 6.73
N PHE A 24 3.39 -0.67 7.79
CA PHE A 24 2.02 -0.43 8.24
C PHE A 24 1.18 0.32 7.19
N LEU A 25 1.65 1.48 6.70
CA LEU A 25 0.91 2.32 5.77
C LEU A 25 0.64 1.64 4.42
N SER A 26 1.50 0.70 4.00
CA SER A 26 1.29 -0.10 2.78
C SER A 26 0.03 -0.96 2.83
N THR A 27 -0.46 -1.28 4.03
CA THR A 27 -1.72 -2.00 4.21
C THR A 27 -2.94 -1.09 4.19
N ILE A 28 -2.76 0.24 4.28
CA ILE A 28 -3.81 1.26 4.28
C ILE A 28 -3.48 2.42 3.32
N PRO A 29 -3.16 2.16 2.04
CA PRO A 29 -2.59 3.17 1.14
C PRO A 29 -3.57 4.27 0.72
N TYR A 30 -4.85 4.14 1.07
CA TYR A 30 -5.93 5.08 0.74
C TYR A 30 -6.32 5.99 1.91
N VAL A 31 -5.61 5.91 3.04
CA VAL A 31 -5.88 6.71 4.23
C VAL A 31 -4.96 7.94 4.25
N ALA A 32 -5.56 9.12 4.44
CA ALA A 32 -4.87 10.38 4.68
C ALA A 32 -5.65 11.28 5.63
N PRO A 33 -4.99 12.07 6.49
CA PRO A 33 -5.68 13.08 7.30
C PRO A 33 -6.47 14.11 6.48
N ILE A 34 -6.01 14.43 5.27
CA ILE A 34 -6.66 15.35 4.35
C ILE A 34 -6.67 14.70 2.95
N PRO A 35 -7.63 13.81 2.64
CA PRO A 35 -7.57 13.01 1.44
C PRO A 35 -7.58 13.88 0.18
N ILE A 36 -6.67 13.58 -0.74
CA ILE A 36 -6.56 14.27 -2.03
C ILE A 36 -7.27 13.48 -3.13
N SER A 37 -7.51 14.12 -4.28
CA SER A 37 -8.29 13.54 -5.37
C SER A 37 -7.61 12.36 -6.11
N THR A 38 -6.43 11.92 -5.68
CA THR A 38 -5.72 10.74 -6.18
C THR A 38 -6.17 9.46 -5.48
N ASP A 39 -6.04 8.32 -6.15
CA ASP A 39 -6.38 7.03 -5.54
C ASP A 39 -5.37 6.66 -4.44
N ILE A 40 -4.07 6.85 -4.67
CA ILE A 40 -3.05 6.64 -3.63
C ILE A 40 -2.90 7.92 -2.80
N GLN A 41 -2.93 7.78 -1.47
CA GLN A 41 -2.80 8.89 -0.55
C GLN A 41 -1.35 9.19 -0.16
N TYR A 42 -1.08 10.45 0.17
CA TYR A 42 0.28 10.96 0.40
C TYR A 42 1.02 10.41 1.64
N PRO A 43 0.41 9.90 2.73
CA PRO A 43 1.19 9.54 3.92
C PRO A 43 2.28 8.49 3.66
N ILE A 44 1.94 7.41 2.95
CA ILE A 44 2.92 6.37 2.61
C ILE A 44 4.03 6.93 1.70
N PHE A 45 3.64 7.76 0.74
CA PHE A 45 4.56 8.38 -0.21
C PHE A 45 5.55 9.31 0.49
N ILE A 46 5.08 10.16 1.41
CA ILE A 46 5.94 11.06 2.19
C ILE A 46 6.96 10.25 2.99
N VAL A 47 6.54 9.18 3.67
CA VAL A 47 7.47 8.36 4.45
C VAL A 47 8.50 7.68 3.55
N CYS A 48 8.08 7.13 2.41
CA CYS A 48 9.00 6.56 1.42
C CYS A 48 9.99 7.60 0.88
N LEU A 49 9.52 8.81 0.56
CA LEU A 49 10.36 9.90 0.07
C LEU A 49 11.38 10.34 1.14
N ILE A 50 10.99 10.43 2.41
CA ILE A 50 11.92 10.73 3.50
C ILE A 50 13.02 9.66 3.57
N ILE A 51 12.68 8.37 3.50
CA ILE A 51 13.67 7.28 3.50
C ILE A 51 14.62 7.41 2.29
N LEU A 52 14.09 7.70 1.11
CA LEU A 52 14.88 7.91 -0.10
C LEU A 52 15.85 9.09 0.05
N LEU A 53 15.38 10.23 0.58
CA LEU A 53 16.21 11.40 0.83
C LEU A 53 17.31 11.10 1.84
N ILE A 54 17.01 10.36 2.91
CA ILE A 54 18.02 9.89 3.87
C ILE A 54 19.08 9.04 3.14
N ASP A 55 18.69 8.15 2.24
CA ASP A 55 19.63 7.33 1.46
C ASP A 55 20.51 8.15 0.52
N ILE A 56 19.94 9.17 -0.13
CA ILE A 56 20.68 10.09 -0.99
C ILE A 56 21.70 10.88 -0.17
N LEU A 57 21.26 11.48 0.94
CA LEU A 57 22.11 12.28 1.82
C LEU A 57 23.24 11.43 2.43
N THR A 58 22.93 10.20 2.84
CA THR A 58 23.91 9.24 3.39
C THR A 58 24.75 8.53 2.34
N LYS A 59 24.59 8.88 1.05
CA LYS A 59 25.29 8.26 -0.10
C LYS A 59 25.08 6.74 -0.21
N ARG A 60 23.96 6.24 0.31
CA ARG A 60 23.52 4.83 0.20
C ARG A 60 22.55 4.61 -0.96
N PHE A 61 22.21 5.68 -1.69
CA PHE A 61 21.38 5.62 -2.86
C PHE A 61 22.14 5.05 -4.06
N VAL A 62 21.97 3.74 -4.27
CA VAL A 62 22.42 3.03 -5.47
C VAL A 62 21.21 2.35 -6.11
N LEU A 63 21.02 2.46 -7.42
CA LEU A 63 19.95 1.76 -8.14
C LEU A 63 20.53 0.59 -8.95
N SER A 64 19.90 -0.57 -8.82
CA SER A 64 20.10 -1.72 -9.71
C SER A 64 19.46 -1.48 -11.08
N LYS A 65 19.87 -2.23 -12.11
CA LYS A 65 19.30 -2.15 -13.46
C LYS A 65 17.77 -2.26 -13.48
N LEU A 66 17.21 -3.14 -12.67
CA LEU A 66 15.76 -3.33 -12.54
C LEU A 66 15.08 -2.12 -11.89
N GLU A 67 15.68 -1.52 -10.85
CA GLU A 67 15.16 -0.28 -10.26
C GLU A 67 15.24 0.89 -11.24
N VAL A 68 16.31 1.00 -12.02
CA VAL A 68 16.43 2.01 -13.08
C VAL A 68 15.34 1.83 -14.13
N TYR A 69 15.04 0.59 -14.53
CA TYR A 69 13.96 0.30 -15.46
C TYR A 69 12.59 0.73 -14.92
N PHE A 70 12.26 0.38 -13.67
CA PHE A 70 11.00 0.83 -13.06
C PHE A 70 10.93 2.33 -12.84
N PHE A 71 12.04 2.96 -12.46
CA PHE A 71 12.11 4.41 -12.36
C PHE A 71 11.88 5.07 -13.72
N PHE A 72 12.50 4.55 -14.77
CA PHE A 72 12.31 5.04 -16.12
C PHE A 72 10.85 4.91 -16.60
N LEU A 73 10.21 3.75 -16.35
CA LEU A 73 8.78 3.58 -16.61
C LEU A 73 7.91 4.58 -15.83
N ALA A 74 8.25 4.83 -14.56
CA ALA A 74 7.59 5.84 -13.75
C ALA A 74 7.83 7.27 -14.26
N CYS A 75 8.96 7.56 -14.91
CA CYS A 75 9.17 8.85 -15.57
C CYS A 75 8.37 8.96 -16.87
N ILE A 76 8.26 7.87 -17.65
CA ILE A 76 7.46 7.85 -18.88
C ILE A 76 6.00 8.20 -18.60
N SER A 77 5.44 7.79 -17.45
CA SER A 77 4.04 8.07 -17.11
C SER A 77 3.72 9.57 -16.98
N PHE A 78 4.73 10.44 -16.81
CA PHE A 78 4.55 11.90 -16.82
C PHE A 78 4.50 12.49 -18.23
N ILE A 79 5.01 11.79 -19.23
CA ILE A 79 5.08 12.25 -20.63
C ILE A 79 3.99 11.56 -21.47
N TYR A 80 3.49 10.41 -21.02
CA TYR A 80 2.47 9.64 -21.72
C TYR A 80 1.16 10.42 -21.82
N LEU A 81 0.85 10.88 -23.02
CA LEU A 81 -0.46 11.38 -23.44
C LEU A 81 -1.13 10.25 -24.22
N ASN A 82 -2.33 9.84 -23.82
CA ASN A 82 -3.09 8.86 -24.58
C ASN A 82 -3.72 9.54 -25.81
N PRO A 83 -3.26 9.25 -27.04
CA PRO A 83 -3.80 9.91 -28.23
C PRO A 83 -5.25 9.51 -28.53
N PHE A 84 -5.79 8.49 -27.85
CA PHE A 84 -7.11 7.92 -28.14
C PHE A 84 -8.19 8.21 -27.10
N SER A 85 -7.86 8.69 -25.88
CA SER A 85 -8.85 8.80 -24.80
C SER A 85 -9.09 10.20 -24.28
N ASP A 86 -8.11 11.11 -24.36
CA ASP A 86 -8.23 12.55 -24.06
C ASP A 86 -6.82 13.16 -24.05
N PHE A 87 -6.64 14.31 -24.70
CA PHE A 87 -5.40 15.10 -24.59
C PHE A 87 -5.27 15.83 -23.24
N GLU A 88 -6.23 15.66 -22.32
CA GLU A 88 -6.18 16.22 -20.98
C GLU A 88 -5.13 15.50 -20.12
N TYR A 89 -3.96 16.13 -20.01
CA TYR A 89 -2.97 15.71 -19.03
C TYR A 89 -3.51 15.87 -17.60
N ARG A 90 -3.60 14.76 -16.85
CA ARG A 90 -3.95 14.78 -15.42
C ARG A 90 -2.78 14.26 -14.61
N LEU A 91 -2.08 15.17 -13.93
CA LEU A 91 -0.94 14.85 -13.05
C LEU A 91 -1.30 13.77 -12.02
N THR A 92 -2.53 13.77 -11.51
CA THR A 92 -3.04 12.78 -10.55
C THR A 92 -2.98 11.34 -11.05
N LYS A 93 -3.11 11.12 -12.38
CA LYS A 93 -3.00 9.79 -13.00
C LYS A 93 -1.53 9.39 -13.24
N SER A 94 -0.67 10.35 -13.56
CA SER A 94 0.74 10.12 -13.89
C SER A 94 1.61 9.76 -12.68
N VAL A 95 1.26 10.26 -11.50
CA VAL A 95 2.07 10.15 -10.27
C VAL A 95 2.00 8.75 -9.63
N GLY A 96 0.99 7.94 -9.94
CA GLY A 96 0.79 6.62 -9.33
C GLY A 96 1.97 5.66 -9.53
N LEU A 97 2.56 5.62 -10.73
CA LEU A 97 3.72 4.76 -11.01
C LEU A 97 4.98 5.20 -10.26
N LEU A 98 5.16 6.51 -10.07
CA LEU A 98 6.26 7.03 -9.24
C LEU A 98 6.08 6.65 -7.77
N PHE A 99 4.84 6.69 -7.27
CA PHE A 99 4.52 6.25 -5.91
C PHE A 99 4.83 4.75 -5.74
N SER A 100 4.41 3.92 -6.70
CA SER A 100 4.72 2.50 -6.72
C SER A 100 6.24 2.25 -6.76
N PHE A 101 7.00 3.05 -7.50
CA PHE A 101 8.46 2.94 -7.54
C PHE A 101 9.10 3.22 -6.16
N PHE A 102 8.68 4.27 -5.46
CA PHE A 102 9.24 4.55 -4.13
C PHE A 102 8.90 3.47 -3.10
N LEU A 103 7.68 2.95 -3.16
CA LEU A 103 7.28 1.81 -2.33
C LEU A 103 8.15 0.60 -2.65
N PHE A 104 8.30 0.27 -3.93
CA PHE A 104 9.15 -0.82 -4.40
C PHE A 104 10.61 -0.66 -3.94
N TYR A 105 11.19 0.52 -4.09
CA TYR A 105 12.56 0.84 -3.65
C TYR A 105 12.73 0.54 -2.15
N VAL A 106 11.81 1.04 -1.31
CA VAL A 106 11.89 0.84 0.14
C VAL A 106 11.73 -0.62 0.51
N PHE A 107 10.73 -1.31 -0.04
CA PHE A 107 10.51 -2.74 0.23
C PHE A 107 11.73 -3.56 -0.20
N ARG A 108 12.20 -3.39 -1.43
CA ARG A 108 13.33 -4.18 -1.94
C ARG A 108 14.58 -4.03 -1.07
N ARG A 109 14.86 -2.82 -0.57
CA ARG A 109 16.06 -2.54 0.21
C ARG A 109 15.93 -2.93 1.68
N TYR A 110 14.77 -2.69 2.27
CA TYR A 110 14.57 -2.77 3.72
C TYR A 110 13.66 -3.92 4.16
N TRP A 111 13.26 -4.81 3.24
CA TRP A 111 12.41 -5.96 3.53
C TRP A 111 12.85 -6.77 4.75
N HIS A 112 14.15 -7.06 4.86
CA HIS A 112 14.75 -7.83 5.94
C HIS A 112 14.71 -7.13 7.31
N VAL A 113 14.62 -5.79 7.33
CA VAL A 113 14.56 -4.98 8.56
C VAL A 113 13.11 -4.71 8.99
N MET A 114 12.15 -4.80 8.06
CA MET A 114 10.74 -4.60 8.38
C MET A 114 10.28 -5.61 9.43
N SER A 115 9.48 -5.18 10.39
CA SER A 115 8.91 -6.06 11.39
C SER A 115 7.54 -6.55 10.92
N PRO A 116 7.29 -7.87 10.90
CA PRO A 116 5.99 -8.43 10.54
C PRO A 116 4.83 -7.86 11.36
N LYS A 117 5.11 -7.43 12.60
CA LYS A 117 4.11 -6.87 13.52
C LYS A 117 3.38 -5.66 12.93
N TYR A 118 4.08 -4.80 12.17
CA TYR A 118 3.48 -3.60 11.58
C TYR A 118 2.53 -3.95 10.43
N PHE A 119 2.89 -4.93 9.60
CA PHE A 119 1.99 -5.48 8.58
C PHE A 119 0.75 -6.10 9.20
N ILE A 120 0.93 -6.97 10.20
CA ILE A 120 -0.16 -7.66 10.89
C ILE A 120 -1.11 -6.65 11.56
N ALA A 121 -0.56 -5.63 12.23
CA ALA A 121 -1.37 -4.57 12.84
C ALA A 121 -2.21 -3.82 11.80
N GLY A 122 -1.64 -3.52 10.64
CA GLY A 122 -2.34 -2.87 9.54
C GLY A 122 -3.44 -3.74 8.90
N ILE A 123 -3.19 -5.05 8.75
CA ILE A 123 -4.20 -6.02 8.31
C ILE A 123 -5.36 -6.07 9.32
N TYR A 124 -5.08 -6.19 10.61
CA TYR A 124 -6.12 -6.22 11.64
C TYR A 124 -6.92 -4.92 11.71
N LEU A 125 -6.28 -3.77 11.52
CA LEU A 125 -6.98 -2.50 11.43
C LEU A 125 -7.96 -2.47 10.25
N ASN A 126 -7.56 -2.97 9.07
CA ASN A 126 -8.46 -3.09 7.93
C ASN A 126 -9.66 -3.99 8.24
N VAL A 127 -9.42 -5.18 8.79
CA VAL A 127 -10.49 -6.11 9.14
C VAL A 127 -11.45 -5.50 10.16
N PHE A 128 -10.92 -4.84 11.18
CA PHE A 128 -11.73 -4.13 12.16
C PHE A 128 -12.65 -3.10 11.51
N VAL A 129 -12.13 -2.31 10.55
CA VAL A 129 -12.94 -1.31 9.83
C VAL A 129 -13.95 -1.96 8.88
N VAL A 130 -13.62 -3.09 8.26
CA VAL A 130 -14.57 -3.88 7.46
C VAL A 130 -15.72 -4.42 8.34
N LEU A 131 -15.41 -4.92 9.54
CA LEU A 131 -16.42 -5.35 10.51
C LEU A 131 -17.26 -4.18 11.00
N LEU A 132 -16.66 -3.01 11.24
CA LEU A 132 -17.37 -1.79 11.57
C LEU A 132 -18.36 -1.40 10.46
N GLN A 133 -17.94 -1.48 9.20
CA GLN A 133 -18.79 -1.24 8.03
C GLN A 133 -19.99 -2.20 8.00
N LEU A 134 -19.80 -3.48 8.34
CA LEU A 134 -20.87 -4.47 8.42
C LEU A 134 -21.86 -4.21 9.55
N ILE A 135 -21.37 -3.83 10.73
CA ILE A 135 -22.21 -3.67 11.93
C ILE A 135 -22.98 -2.35 11.88
N ASN A 136 -22.35 -1.25 11.48
CA ASN A 136 -22.93 0.07 11.49
C ASN A 136 -22.35 0.96 10.39
N VAL A 137 -23.03 0.97 9.24
CA VAL A 137 -22.63 1.74 8.05
C VAL A 137 -22.58 3.25 8.32
N ASP A 138 -23.48 3.78 9.15
CA ASP A 138 -23.51 5.22 9.47
C ASP A 138 -22.30 5.63 10.31
N LEU A 139 -21.96 4.84 11.34
CA LEU A 139 -20.78 5.08 12.17
C LEU A 139 -19.50 4.94 11.35
N TYR A 140 -19.42 3.91 10.51
CA TYR A 140 -18.34 3.73 9.55
C TYR A 140 -18.17 4.97 8.66
N SER A 141 -19.26 5.45 8.04
CA SER A 141 -19.21 6.60 7.13
C SER A 141 -18.72 7.87 7.84
N LYS A 142 -19.21 8.13 9.05
CA LYS A 142 -18.79 9.29 9.86
C LYS A 142 -17.31 9.25 10.24
N LEU A 143 -16.78 8.07 10.56
CA LEU A 143 -15.39 7.92 10.99
C LEU A 143 -14.41 7.85 9.82
N ILE A 144 -14.78 7.24 8.70
CA ILE A 144 -13.88 6.96 7.59
C ILE A 144 -13.91 8.04 6.51
N SER A 145 -15.04 8.71 6.29
CA SER A 145 -15.15 9.75 5.24
C SER A 145 -14.17 10.92 5.40
N PRO A 146 -13.76 11.35 6.61
CA PRO A 146 -12.76 12.40 6.74
C PRO A 146 -11.36 11.97 6.29
N ILE A 147 -11.08 10.67 6.28
CA ILE A 147 -9.73 10.12 6.10
C ILE A 147 -9.54 9.30 4.81
N VAL A 148 -10.61 9.03 4.07
CA VAL A 148 -10.57 8.34 2.77
C VAL A 148 -11.27 9.22 1.75
N ARG A 149 -10.67 9.37 0.55
CA ARG A 149 -11.15 10.28 -0.51
C ARG A 149 -12.61 10.08 -0.89
N THR A 150 -13.00 8.82 -1.06
CA THR A 150 -14.32 8.45 -1.56
C THR A 150 -14.80 7.20 -0.83
N ILE A 151 -16.06 7.23 -0.40
CA ILE A 151 -16.76 6.05 0.08
C ILE A 151 -17.88 5.75 -0.91
N LYS A 152 -17.78 4.63 -1.62
CA LYS A 152 -18.80 4.16 -2.56
C LYS A 152 -19.73 3.20 -1.83
N LEU A 153 -20.65 3.76 -1.05
CA LEU A 153 -21.76 2.99 -0.45
C LEU A 153 -22.90 2.96 -1.46
N ASP A 154 -22.94 1.93 -2.31
CA ASP A 154 -24.14 1.66 -3.10
C ASP A 154 -25.18 1.02 -2.17
N LEU A 155 -26.13 1.84 -1.69
CA LEU A 155 -27.27 1.42 -0.87
C LEU A 155 -28.46 0.90 -1.73
N GLY A 156 -28.31 0.83 -3.07
CA GLY A 156 -29.34 0.39 -4.01
C GLY A 156 -29.25 -1.09 -4.44
N GLU A 157 -30.12 -1.49 -5.36
CA GLU A 157 -30.16 -2.83 -6.00
C GLU A 157 -28.91 -3.07 -6.87
N GLY A 158 -27.78 -3.31 -6.22
CA GLY A 158 -26.48 -3.48 -6.88
C GLY A 158 -25.31 -3.26 -5.93
N ALA A 159 -25.49 -3.61 -4.65
CA ALA A 159 -24.51 -3.35 -3.59
C ALA A 159 -23.10 -3.79 -4.00
N ARG A 160 -22.24 -2.81 -4.27
CA ARG A 160 -20.79 -3.03 -4.38
C ARG A 160 -20.32 -3.44 -3.00
N GLY A 161 -19.50 -4.48 -2.89
CA GLY A 161 -19.14 -5.13 -1.63
C GLY A 161 -18.48 -4.20 -0.59
N LEU A 162 -17.91 -4.77 0.46
CA LEU A 162 -17.26 -3.96 1.50
C LEU A 162 -15.98 -3.32 0.96
N GLN A 163 -15.63 -2.15 1.49
CA GLN A 163 -14.41 -1.42 1.11
C GLN A 163 -13.45 -1.17 2.28
N GLY A 164 -13.92 -1.20 3.53
CA GLY A 164 -13.04 -1.02 4.69
C GLY A 164 -12.33 0.34 4.66
N LEU A 165 -11.00 0.36 4.77
CA LEU A 165 -10.18 1.57 4.64
C LEU A 165 -9.77 1.90 3.19
N MET A 166 -10.35 1.21 2.21
CA MET A 166 -10.05 1.41 0.79
C MET A 166 -11.06 2.37 0.16
N ALA A 167 -10.66 3.01 -0.94
CA ALA A 167 -11.55 3.90 -1.68
C ALA A 167 -12.68 3.16 -2.42
N GLU A 168 -12.49 1.87 -2.73
CA GLU A 168 -13.44 1.04 -3.47
C GLU A 168 -13.34 -0.44 -3.04
N PRO A 169 -14.42 -1.23 -3.23
CA PRO A 169 -14.41 -2.66 -2.90
C PRO A 169 -13.36 -3.46 -3.69
N SER A 170 -13.19 -3.16 -4.98
CA SER A 170 -12.15 -3.79 -5.81
C SER A 170 -10.74 -3.63 -5.23
N PHE A 171 -10.44 -2.48 -4.62
CA PHE A 171 -9.18 -2.24 -3.93
C PHE A 171 -9.06 -3.05 -2.65
N LEU A 172 -10.15 -3.23 -1.87
CA LEU A 172 -10.15 -4.13 -0.72
C LEU A 172 -9.84 -5.57 -1.13
N GLY A 173 -10.43 -6.03 -2.22
CA GLY A 173 -10.13 -7.35 -2.77
C GLY A 173 -8.66 -7.48 -3.21
N GLY A 174 -8.11 -6.49 -3.90
CA GLY A 174 -6.69 -6.44 -4.25
C GLY A 174 -5.78 -6.44 -3.03
N MET A 175 -6.15 -5.72 -1.97
CA MET A 175 -5.43 -5.73 -0.69
C MET A 175 -5.50 -7.08 0.00
N GLY A 176 -6.63 -7.79 -0.07
CA GLY A 176 -6.72 -9.17 0.40
C GLY A 176 -5.73 -10.11 -0.30
N ALA A 177 -5.58 -9.99 -1.63
CA ALA A 177 -4.57 -10.75 -2.36
C ALA A 177 -3.14 -10.37 -1.95
N PHE A 178 -2.88 -9.07 -1.75
CA PHE A 178 -1.60 -8.59 -1.22
C PHE A 178 -1.30 -9.15 0.18
N PHE A 179 -2.27 -9.13 1.10
CA PHE A 179 -2.13 -9.69 2.45
C PHE A 179 -1.79 -11.17 2.41
N LEU A 180 -2.43 -11.92 1.51
CA LEU A 180 -2.20 -13.34 1.34
C LEU A 180 -0.76 -13.62 0.86
N LEU A 181 -0.33 -12.95 -0.21
CA LEU A 181 1.03 -13.08 -0.75
C LEU A 181 2.11 -12.69 0.28
N LEU A 182 1.89 -11.58 0.98
CA LEU A 182 2.83 -11.10 1.98
C LEU A 182 2.92 -12.06 3.18
N SER A 183 1.78 -12.59 3.63
CA SER A 183 1.75 -13.58 4.71
C SER A 183 2.47 -14.86 4.33
N TYR A 184 2.33 -15.32 3.08
CA TYR A 184 3.08 -16.47 2.56
C TYR A 184 4.58 -16.18 2.53
N ALA A 185 5.00 -15.02 2.01
CA ALA A 185 6.42 -14.63 1.99
C ALA A 185 7.03 -14.59 3.41
N LEU A 186 6.32 -13.97 4.37
CA LEU A 186 6.76 -13.89 5.76
C LEU A 186 6.82 -15.26 6.44
N TYR A 187 5.90 -16.16 6.13
CA TYR A 187 5.91 -17.53 6.64
C TYR A 187 7.07 -18.35 6.08
N LYS A 188 7.32 -18.25 4.77
CA LYS A 188 8.43 -18.92 4.09
C LYS A 188 9.79 -18.48 4.63
N GLU A 189 9.92 -17.21 4.99
CA GLU A 189 11.10 -16.65 5.65
C GLU A 189 11.17 -16.92 7.16
N GLN A 190 10.22 -17.68 7.72
CA GLN A 190 10.12 -18.00 9.15
C GLN A 190 10.00 -16.76 10.07
N ARG A 191 9.51 -15.64 9.54
CA ARG A 191 9.34 -14.38 10.28
C ARG A 191 8.02 -14.33 11.06
N ILE A 192 7.10 -15.25 10.77
CA ILE A 192 5.84 -15.43 11.48
C ILE A 192 5.58 -16.90 11.79
N LEU A 193 4.82 -17.17 12.85
CA LEU A 193 4.43 -18.52 13.25
C LEU A 193 3.35 -19.09 12.31
N LYS A 194 3.30 -20.42 12.18
CA LYS A 194 2.27 -21.14 11.40
C LYS A 194 0.83 -20.75 11.78
N ARG A 195 0.55 -20.57 13.09
CA ARG A 195 -0.77 -20.15 13.57
C ARG A 195 -1.14 -18.76 13.04
N THR A 196 -0.21 -17.81 13.14
CA THR A 196 -0.39 -16.45 12.61
C THR A 196 -0.61 -16.47 11.11
N PHE A 197 0.17 -17.26 10.37
CA PHE A 197 0.01 -17.43 8.93
C PHE A 197 -1.40 -17.92 8.57
N ILE A 198 -1.89 -18.99 9.21
CA ILE A 198 -3.24 -19.54 8.94
C ILE A 198 -4.32 -18.48 9.20
N ILE A 199 -4.23 -17.74 10.30
CA ILE A 199 -5.18 -16.65 10.62
C ILE A 199 -5.18 -15.59 9.52
N LEU A 200 -3.99 -15.17 9.07
CA LEU A 200 -3.88 -14.15 8.00
C LEU A 200 -4.40 -14.66 6.66
N VAL A 201 -4.21 -15.95 6.34
CA VAL A 201 -4.79 -16.57 5.13
C VAL A 201 -6.31 -16.51 5.18
N VAL A 202 -6.92 -16.94 6.29
CA VAL A 202 -8.38 -16.91 6.47
C VAL A 202 -8.91 -15.49 6.36
N ILE A 203 -8.26 -14.53 7.02
CA ILE A 203 -8.61 -13.11 6.94
C ILE A 203 -8.53 -12.58 5.51
N SER A 204 -7.45 -12.92 4.79
CA SER A 204 -7.22 -12.45 3.42
C SER A 204 -8.29 -12.98 2.47
N ILE A 205 -8.60 -14.27 2.56
CA ILE A 205 -9.67 -14.90 1.77
C ILE A 205 -11.03 -14.28 2.11
N ALA A 206 -11.36 -14.13 3.40
CA ALA A 206 -12.59 -13.49 3.83
C ALA A 206 -12.71 -12.04 3.31
N THR A 207 -11.61 -11.29 3.30
CA THR A 207 -11.55 -9.92 2.77
C THR A 207 -11.79 -9.88 1.26
N ILE A 208 -11.22 -10.83 0.51
CA ILE A 208 -11.47 -10.97 -0.94
C ILE A 208 -12.94 -11.24 -1.22
N PHE A 209 -13.56 -12.19 -0.52
CA PHE A 209 -14.98 -12.49 -0.71
C PHE A 209 -15.87 -11.31 -0.28
N ALA A 210 -15.56 -10.68 0.85
CA ALA A 210 -16.29 -9.51 1.35
C ALA A 210 -16.29 -8.33 0.36
N SER A 211 -15.27 -8.23 -0.48
CA SER A 211 -15.19 -7.17 -1.50
C SER A 211 -16.16 -7.34 -2.67
N ASN A 212 -16.72 -8.54 -2.88
CA ASN A 212 -17.49 -8.91 -4.07
C ASN A 212 -16.78 -8.57 -5.41
N SER A 213 -15.45 -8.52 -5.43
CA SER A 213 -14.68 -8.19 -6.63
C SER A 213 -14.24 -9.45 -7.39
N ILE A 214 -14.77 -9.62 -8.60
CA ILE A 214 -14.36 -10.72 -9.51
C ILE A 214 -12.86 -10.66 -9.80
N THR A 215 -12.31 -9.46 -10.03
CA THR A 215 -10.87 -9.27 -10.25
C THR A 215 -10.05 -9.76 -9.06
N ALA A 216 -10.51 -9.52 -7.83
CA ALA A 216 -9.85 -10.02 -6.63
C ALA A 216 -9.92 -11.55 -6.51
N MET A 217 -11.05 -12.15 -6.88
CA MET A 217 -11.18 -13.61 -6.91
C MET A 217 -10.24 -14.24 -7.94
N MET A 218 -10.03 -13.61 -9.10
CA MET A 218 -9.06 -14.09 -10.09
C MET A 218 -7.63 -14.09 -9.56
N PHE A 219 -7.26 -13.16 -8.66
CA PHE A 219 -5.93 -13.17 -8.04
C PHE A 219 -5.70 -14.37 -7.11
N LEU A 220 -6.73 -15.10 -6.68
CA LEU A 220 -6.56 -16.34 -5.91
C LEU A 220 -6.01 -17.49 -6.76
N LEU A 221 -6.31 -17.53 -8.06
CA LEU A 221 -5.87 -18.62 -8.96
C LEU A 221 -4.34 -18.84 -8.95
N PRO A 222 -3.49 -17.82 -9.20
CA PRO A 222 -2.04 -18.00 -9.14
C PRO A 222 -1.54 -18.29 -7.71
N ILE A 223 -2.28 -17.90 -6.67
CA ILE A 223 -1.89 -18.15 -5.28
C ILE A 223 -2.14 -19.60 -4.88
N ILE A 224 -3.21 -20.22 -5.37
CA ILE A 224 -3.47 -21.66 -5.17
C ILE A 224 -2.37 -22.51 -5.82
N THR A 225 -1.72 -22.00 -6.86
CA THR A 225 -0.60 -22.68 -7.54
C THR A 225 0.77 -22.46 -6.91
N LEU A 226 0.88 -21.71 -5.81
CA LEU A 226 2.15 -21.53 -5.12
C LEU A 226 2.56 -22.84 -4.40
N PRO A 227 3.83 -23.29 -4.57
CA PRO A 227 4.33 -24.52 -3.98
C PRO A 227 4.56 -24.44 -2.45
#